data_AF-A0A958C0T4-F1
#
_entry.id   AF-A0A958C0T4-F1
#
_cell.length_a   1.000
_cell.length_b   1.000
_cell.length_c   1.000
_cell.angle_alpha   90.00
_cell.angle_beta   90.00
_cell.angle_gamma   90.00
#
_symmetry.space_group_name_H-M   'P 1'
#
loop_
_entity.id
_entity.type
_entity.pdbx_description
1 polymer ?
#
loop_
_entity_poly.entity_id
_entity_poly.type
_entity_poly.pdbx_seq_one_letter_code
_entity_poly.pdbx_strand_id
1 'polypeptide(L)'
;WVTLPIVTGLGEARNTVLIRTAQAVIAVGGEFGTLSEIAFALKFGRPVVGIQTWQAVDGSGETLPIRRAASAAEAVEITLRWLDDNP
;
A
#
# COMPACT_ATOMS: atom_id res chain seq x y z
N TRP A 1 -17.67 -15.65 2.74
CA TRP A 1 -17.37 -16.89 2.01
C TRP A 1 -16.35 -16.57 0.92
N VAL A 2 -15.33 -17.43 0.73
CA VAL A 2 -14.29 -17.26 -0.29
C VAL A 2 -14.52 -18.28 -1.40
N THR A 3 -14.61 -17.84 -2.64
CA THR A 3 -14.87 -18.70 -3.81
C THR A 3 -13.63 -19.46 -4.27
N LEU A 4 -12.45 -18.83 -4.19
CA LEU A 4 -11.18 -19.43 -4.61
C LEU A 4 -10.06 -19.06 -3.63
N PRO A 5 -9.72 -19.93 -2.67
CA PRO A 5 -8.61 -19.69 -1.77
C PRO A 5 -7.26 -19.96 -2.48
N ILE A 6 -6.37 -18.97 -2.50
CA ILE A 6 -4.97 -19.15 -2.90
C ILE A 6 -4.17 -19.48 -1.63
N VAL A 7 -4.01 -20.77 -1.31
CA VAL A 7 -3.27 -21.21 -0.13
C VAL A 7 -1.78 -21.24 -0.46
N THR A 8 -1.01 -20.27 0.02
CA THR A 8 0.42 -20.13 -0.31
C THR A 8 1.35 -20.82 0.69
N GLY A 9 0.89 -21.08 1.93
CA GLY A 9 1.74 -21.61 3.00
C GLY A 9 2.85 -20.66 3.48
N LEU A 10 2.80 -19.37 3.07
CA LEU A 10 3.89 -18.40 3.27
C LEU A 10 3.79 -17.59 4.56
N GLY A 11 2.75 -17.76 5.38
CA GLY A 11 2.49 -16.88 6.53
C GLY A 11 2.49 -15.41 6.10
N GLU A 12 3.20 -14.57 6.84
CA GLU A 12 3.33 -13.12 6.55
C GLU A 12 4.06 -12.81 5.24
N ALA A 13 4.89 -13.73 4.72
CA ALA A 13 5.56 -13.53 3.43
C ALA A 13 4.56 -13.46 2.24
N ARG A 14 3.31 -13.89 2.44
CA ARG A 14 2.20 -13.66 1.50
C ARG A 14 2.06 -12.17 1.14
N ASN A 15 2.29 -11.26 2.08
CA ASN A 15 2.10 -9.82 1.85
C ASN A 15 3.07 -9.30 0.78
N THR A 16 4.26 -9.90 0.68
CA THR A 16 5.23 -9.59 -0.38
C THR A 16 4.70 -9.99 -1.76
N VAL A 17 4.04 -11.16 -1.87
CA VAL A 17 3.44 -11.62 -3.13
C VAL A 17 2.36 -10.65 -3.58
N LEU A 18 1.46 -10.28 -2.66
CA LEU A 18 0.37 -9.34 -2.94
C LEU A 18 0.90 -8.00 -3.48
N ILE A 19 1.87 -7.42 -2.79
CA ILE A 19 2.41 -6.10 -3.16
C ILE A 19 3.19 -6.17 -4.47
N ARG A 20 3.92 -7.25 -4.73
CA ARG A 20 4.63 -7.41 -6.01
C ARG A 20 3.67 -7.47 -7.20
N THR A 21 2.50 -8.09 -7.02
CA THR A 21 1.47 -8.18 -8.05
C THR A 21 0.67 -6.90 -8.24
N ALA A 22 0.70 -5.98 -7.27
CA ALA A 22 -0.01 -4.71 -7.35
C ALA A 22 0.78 -3.67 -8.15
N GLN A 23 0.07 -2.82 -8.91
CA GLN A 23 0.65 -1.64 -9.54
C GLN A 23 0.73 -0.44 -8.57
N ALA A 24 -0.18 -0.38 -7.60
CA ALA A 24 -0.26 0.63 -6.56
C ALA A 24 -0.91 0.05 -5.29
N VAL A 25 -0.73 0.71 -4.14
CA VAL A 25 -1.30 0.28 -2.85
C VAL A 25 -2.12 1.40 -2.22
N ILE A 26 -3.33 1.07 -1.73
CA ILE A 26 -4.14 1.96 -0.90
C ILE A 26 -4.12 1.41 0.53
N ALA A 27 -3.48 2.12 1.45
CA ALA A 27 -3.39 1.78 2.86
C ALA A 27 -4.54 2.43 3.65
N VAL A 28 -5.33 1.62 4.34
CA VAL A 28 -6.50 2.07 5.13
C VAL A 28 -6.32 1.67 6.59
N GLY A 29 -6.46 2.62 7.51
CA GLY A 29 -6.24 2.38 8.94
C GLY A 29 -4.74 2.23 9.29
N GLY A 30 -4.42 2.02 10.57
CA GLY A 30 -3.07 2.27 11.11
C GLY A 30 -2.49 1.17 11.99
N GLU A 31 -2.82 -0.09 11.77
CA GLU A 31 -2.22 -1.20 12.54
C GLU A 31 -0.84 -1.59 12.02
N PHE A 32 -0.09 -2.40 12.78
CA PHE A 32 1.27 -2.84 12.41
C PHE A 32 1.31 -3.63 11.08
N GLY A 33 0.27 -4.41 10.79
CA GLY A 33 0.13 -5.11 9.52
C GLY A 33 0.15 -4.13 8.34
N THR A 34 -0.63 -3.05 8.43
CA THR A 34 -0.66 -1.98 7.42
C THR A 34 0.69 -1.31 7.26
N LEU A 35 1.42 -1.05 8.35
CA LEU A 35 2.77 -0.47 8.27
C LEU A 35 3.73 -1.40 7.52
N SER A 36 3.66 -2.71 7.76
CA SER A 36 4.51 -3.69 7.07
C SER A 36 4.23 -3.72 5.56
N GLU A 37 2.95 -3.63 5.17
CA GLU A 37 2.54 -3.58 3.77
C GLU A 37 2.97 -2.27 3.10
N ILE A 38 2.84 -1.13 3.78
CA ILE A 38 3.39 0.16 3.32
C ILE A 38 4.90 0.04 3.08
N ALA A 39 5.65 -0.53 4.04
CA ALA A 39 7.10 -0.66 3.92
C ALA A 39 7.50 -1.54 2.71
N PHE A 40 6.81 -2.65 2.48
CA PHE A 40 7.04 -3.49 1.31
C PHE A 40 6.69 -2.77 0.00
N ALA A 41 5.60 -2.00 -0.05
CA ALA A 41 5.21 -1.23 -1.21
C ALA A 41 6.29 -0.23 -1.61
N LEU A 42 6.76 0.56 -0.64
CA LEU A 42 7.84 1.52 -0.85
C LEU A 42 9.15 0.84 -1.28
N LYS A 43 9.50 -0.29 -0.67
CA LYS A 43 10.69 -1.08 -1.03
C LYS A 43 10.64 -1.59 -2.48
N PHE A 44 9.45 -1.86 -3.02
CA PHE A 44 9.26 -2.30 -4.39
C PHE A 44 8.92 -1.16 -5.36
N GLY A 45 9.01 0.10 -4.92
CA GLY A 45 8.71 1.27 -5.74
C GLY A 45 7.23 1.37 -6.13
N ARG A 46 6.33 0.75 -5.35
CA ARG A 46 4.89 0.89 -5.57
C ARG A 46 4.40 2.18 -4.91
N PRO A 47 3.66 3.03 -5.63
CA PRO A 47 3.05 4.22 -5.04
C PRO A 47 2.05 3.81 -3.94
N VAL A 48 1.99 4.61 -2.88
CA VAL A 48 1.09 4.38 -1.75
C VAL A 48 0.18 5.58 -1.55
N VAL A 49 -1.13 5.32 -1.50
CA VAL A 49 -2.15 6.28 -1.09
C VAL A 49 -2.73 5.84 0.26
N GLY A 50 -2.95 6.77 1.18
CA GLY A 50 -3.32 6.49 2.56
C GLY A 50 -4.62 7.16 3.00
N ILE A 51 -5.52 6.38 3.59
CA ILE A 51 -6.75 6.85 4.26
C ILE A 51 -6.64 6.55 5.75
N GLN A 52 -6.64 7.60 6.58
CA GLN A 52 -6.55 7.48 8.05
C GLN A 52 -5.48 6.47 8.51
N THR A 53 -4.33 6.48 7.83
CA THR A 53 -3.24 5.53 8.01
C THR A 53 -1.98 6.19 8.57
N TRP A 54 -0.91 5.40 8.66
CA TRP A 54 0.41 5.77 9.12
C TRP A 54 0.95 7.04 8.45
N GLN A 55 1.64 7.80 9.28
CA GLN A 55 2.49 8.93 8.93
C GLN A 55 3.78 8.63 9.67
N ALA A 56 4.88 8.42 8.94
CA ALA A 56 6.14 8.03 9.53
C ALA A 56 7.28 8.75 8.82
N VAL A 57 8.41 8.81 9.52
CA VAL A 57 9.68 9.27 8.98
C VAL A 57 10.63 8.09 8.88
N ASP A 58 11.52 8.10 7.90
CA ASP A 58 12.57 7.10 7.80
C ASP A 58 13.78 7.44 8.70
N GLY A 59 14.83 6.62 8.64
CA GLY A 59 16.04 6.83 9.43
C GLY A 59 16.82 8.11 9.09
N SER A 60 16.52 8.75 7.96
CA SER A 60 17.09 10.05 7.57
C SER A 60 16.24 11.23 8.04
N GLY A 61 15.04 10.97 8.57
CA GLY A 61 14.08 11.99 9.00
C GLY A 61 13.14 12.47 7.88
N GLU A 62 13.22 11.88 6.69
CA GLU A 62 12.29 12.19 5.60
C GLU A 62 10.94 11.51 5.83
N THR A 63 9.86 12.23 5.54
CA THR A 63 8.51 11.66 5.65
C THR A 63 8.30 10.62 4.55
N LEU A 64 7.76 9.46 4.90
CA LEU A 64 7.45 8.42 3.92
C LEU A 64 6.52 8.98 2.82
N PRO A 65 6.77 8.66 1.53
CA PRO A 65 6.05 9.24 0.40
C PRO A 65 4.66 8.62 0.22
N ILE A 66 3.77 8.82 1.20
CA ILE A 66 2.39 8.34 1.22
C ILE A 66 1.46 9.50 0.89
N ARG A 67 0.76 9.42 -0.26
CA ARG A 67 -0.24 10.44 -0.64
C ARG A 67 -1.47 10.30 0.23
N ARG A 68 -2.01 11.40 0.74
CA ARG A 68 -3.16 11.37 1.65
C ARG A 68 -4.47 11.49 0.88
N ALA A 69 -5.47 10.70 1.27
CA ALA A 69 -6.84 10.81 0.81
C ALA A 69 -7.79 10.89 2.01
N ALA A 70 -8.81 11.74 1.92
CA ALA A 70 -9.86 11.90 2.91
C ALA A 70 -11.02 10.92 2.72
N SER A 71 -11.13 10.29 1.55
CA SER A 71 -12.17 9.32 1.24
C SER A 71 -11.69 8.17 0.36
N ALA A 72 -12.47 7.10 0.29
CA ALA A 72 -12.20 5.98 -0.62
C ALA A 72 -12.23 6.40 -2.09
N ALA A 73 -13.19 7.25 -2.48
CA ALA A 73 -13.31 7.73 -3.85
C ALA A 73 -12.08 8.55 -4.27
N GLU A 74 -11.65 9.46 -3.40
CA GLU A 74 -10.44 10.26 -3.64
C GLU A 74 -9.18 9.38 -3.70
N ALA A 75 -9.07 8.36 -2.84
CA ALA A 75 -7.92 7.47 -2.86
C ALA A 75 -7.80 6.72 -4.20
N VAL A 76 -8.93 6.23 -4.74
CA VAL A 76 -8.97 5.61 -6.07
C VAL A 76 -8.61 6.61 -7.16
N GLU A 77 -9.16 7.82 -7.11
CA GLU A 77 -8.89 8.87 -8.10
C GLU A 77 -7.41 9.27 -8.13
N ILE A 78 -6.78 9.46 -6.98
CA ILE A 78 -5.34 9.75 -6.86
C ILE A 78 -4.52 8.58 -7.42
N THR A 79 -4.92 7.35 -7.11
CA THR A 79 -4.22 6.15 -7.54
C THR A 79 -4.26 5.99 -9.05
N LEU A 80 -5.44 6.11 -9.66
CA LEU A 80 -5.61 5.99 -11.11
C LEU A 80 -4.86 7.09 -11.86
N ARG A 81 -4.98 8.35 -11.41
CA ARG A 81 -4.22 9.45 -12.02
C ARG A 81 -2.72 9.20 -11.99
N TRP A 82 -2.18 8.68 -10.88
CA TRP A 82 -0.76 8.35 -10.81
C TRP A 82 -0.36 7.28 -11.83
N LEU A 83 -1.18 6.24 -12.02
CA LEU A 83 -0.91 5.16 -12.96
C LEU A 83 -0.99 5.64 -14.41
N ASP A 84 -1.94 6.52 -14.73
CA ASP A 84 -2.04 7.12 -16.07
C ASP A 84 -0.82 7.99 -16.40
N ASP A 85 -0.30 8.72 -15.40
CA ASP A 85 0.90 9.56 -15.54
C ASP A 85 2.22 8.73 -15.56
N ASN A 86 2.18 7.45 -15.15
CA ASN A 86 3.36 6.59 -14.97
C ASN A 86 3.06 5.14 -15.44
N PRO A 87 3.00 4.88 -16.76
CA PRO A 87 2.59 3.59 -17.32
C PRO A 87 3.55 2.42 -17.07
#